data_AF-A0A1X0U4T8-F1
#
_entry.id   AF-A0A1X0U4T8-F1
#
_cell.length_a   1.000
_cell.length_b   1.000
_cell.length_c   1.000
_cell.angle_alpha   90.00
_cell.angle_beta   90.00
_cell.angle_gamma   90.00
#
_symmetry.space_group_name_H-M   'P 1'
#
loop_
_entity.id
_entity.type
_entity.pdbx_description
1 polymer ?
#
loop_
_entity_poly.entity_id
_entity_poly.type
_entity_poly.pdbx_seq_one_letter_code
_entity_poly.pdbx_strand_id
1 'polypeptide(L)'
;MKKFAIVFSGVIAICVVALLFIRLLKYFFGEIYYIDAIYAMCICVSLFFIAKNGIKKSDLTSDNIKHMEIKYGSVALFYAVIESILLVLLIYLRK
;
A
#
# COMPACT_ATOMS: atom_id res chain seq x y z
N MET A 1 -20.50 29.51 -1.36
CA MET A 1 -20.45 28.91 -0.01
C MET A 1 -20.57 27.38 0.01
N LYS A 2 -21.60 26.76 -0.61
CA LYS A 2 -21.78 25.29 -0.58
C LYS A 2 -20.59 24.46 -1.12
N LYS A 3 -19.99 24.87 -2.25
CA LYS A 3 -18.81 24.19 -2.83
C LYS A 3 -17.58 24.23 -1.90
N PHE A 4 -17.35 25.35 -1.22
CA PHE A 4 -16.26 25.50 -0.25
C PHE A 4 -16.45 24.60 0.97
N ALA A 5 -17.68 24.54 1.51
CA ALA A 5 -18.00 23.67 2.64
C ALA A 5 -17.81 22.18 2.30
N ILE A 6 -18.18 21.75 1.08
CA ILE A 6 -17.98 20.38 0.62
C ILE A 6 -16.49 20.04 0.52
N VAL A 7 -15.68 20.89 -0.11
CA VAL A 7 -14.22 20.69 -0.20
C VAL A 7 -13.59 20.63 1.18
N PHE A 8 -13.96 21.53 2.08
CA PHE A 8 -13.42 21.58 3.44
C PHE A 8 -13.80 20.33 4.24
N SER A 9 -15.05 19.88 4.14
CA SER A 9 -15.50 18.62 4.78
C SER A 9 -14.80 17.39 4.22
N GLY A 10 -14.48 17.36 2.92
CA GLY A 10 -13.73 16.28 2.29
C GLY A 10 -12.29 16.20 2.80
N VAL A 11 -11.61 17.34 2.94
CA VAL A 11 -10.25 17.40 3.49
C VAL A 11 -10.24 16.90 4.94
N ILE A 12 -11.19 17.35 5.77
CA ILE A 12 -11.32 16.87 7.16
C ILE A 12 -11.54 15.36 7.20
N ALA A 13 -12.42 14.82 6.35
CA ALA A 13 -12.68 13.39 6.28
C ALA A 13 -11.40 12.60 5.92
N ILE A 14 -10.61 13.08 4.96
CA ILE A 14 -9.33 12.47 4.58
C ILE A 14 -8.35 12.50 5.76
N CYS A 15 -8.23 13.63 6.47
CA CYS A 15 -7.38 13.75 7.65
C CYS A 15 -7.79 12.78 8.76
N VAL A 16 -9.10 12.63 9.02
CA VAL A 16 -9.61 11.68 10.03
C VAL A 16 -9.29 10.24 9.65
N VAL A 17 -9.50 9.86 8.38
CA VAL A 17 -9.16 8.51 7.89
C VAL A 17 -7.66 8.25 8.00
N ALA A 18 -6.81 9.23 7.65
CA ALA A 18 -5.36 9.10 7.76
C ALA A 18 -4.91 8.94 9.23
N LEU A 19 -5.50 9.69 10.16
CA LEU A 19 -5.20 9.55 11.60
C LEU A 19 -5.64 8.20 12.17
N LEU A 20 -6.81 7.71 11.76
CA LEU A 20 -7.29 6.38 12.15
C LEU A 20 -6.36 5.28 11.59
N PHE A 21 -5.90 5.44 10.36
CA PHE A 21 -4.94 4.52 9.75
C PHE A 21 -3.61 4.50 10.51
N ILE A 22 -3.07 5.66 10.89
CA ILE A 22 -1.86 5.75 11.71
C ILE A 22 -2.06 5.08 13.08
N ARG A 23 -3.22 5.25 13.73
CA ARG A 23 -3.53 4.54 14.98
C ARG A 23 -3.58 3.02 14.78
N LEU A 24 -4.16 2.57 13.68
CA LEU A 24 -4.24 1.15 13.33
C LEU A 24 -2.84 0.57 13.11
N LEU A 25 -1.98 1.29 12.39
CA LEU A 25 -0.57 0.93 12.23
C LEU A 25 0.15 0.86 13.58
N LYS A 26 -0.09 1.80 14.51
CA LYS A 26 0.53 1.79 15.86
C LYS A 26 0.10 0.57 16.66
N TYR A 27 -1.17 0.20 16.52
CA TYR A 27 -1.71 -0.98 17.19
C TYR A 27 -1.03 -2.28 16.72
N PHE A 28 -0.82 -2.44 15.40
CA PHE A 28 -0.19 -3.65 14.86
C PHE A 28 1.34 -3.66 14.98
N PHE A 29 1.99 -2.50 14.91
CA PHE A 29 3.45 -2.41 14.77
C PHE A 29 4.17 -1.77 15.96
N GLY A 30 3.46 -1.21 16.94
CA GLY A 30 4.04 -0.56 18.11
C GLY A 30 4.48 0.89 17.84
N GLU A 31 5.72 1.24 18.21
CA GLU A 31 6.29 2.53 17.81
C GLU A 31 6.45 2.58 16.28
N ILE A 32 5.60 3.36 15.62
CA ILE A 32 5.76 3.62 14.18
C ILE A 32 6.92 4.56 13.98
N TYR A 33 7.92 4.10 13.26
CA TYR A 33 8.96 4.95 12.70
C TYR A 33 8.49 5.47 11.34
N TYR A 34 8.97 6.65 10.95
CA TYR A 34 8.60 7.30 9.69
C TYR A 34 8.71 6.35 8.48
N ILE A 35 9.74 5.50 8.48
CA ILE A 35 9.97 4.51 7.43
C ILE A 35 8.91 3.40 7.39
N ASP A 36 8.29 3.04 8.52
CA ASP A 36 7.22 2.02 8.55
C ASP A 36 5.94 2.56 7.93
N ALA A 37 5.64 3.84 8.18
CA ALA A 37 4.53 4.53 7.54
C ALA A 37 4.73 4.63 6.02
N ILE A 38 5.97 4.84 5.56
CA ILE A 38 6.29 4.84 4.12
C ILE A 38 6.00 3.47 3.51
N TYR A 39 6.52 2.39 4.08
CA TYR A 39 6.27 1.04 3.55
C TYR A 39 4.79 0.68 3.58
N ALA A 40 4.06 1.03 4.65
CA ALA A 40 2.62 0.83 4.72
C ALA A 40 1.88 1.59 3.59
N MET A 41 2.26 2.83 3.31
CA MET A 41 1.69 3.61 2.21
C MET A 41 2.02 3.00 0.84
N CYS A 42 3.25 2.53 0.63
CA CYS A 42 3.64 1.84 -0.60
C CYS A 42 2.80 0.57 -0.82
N ILE A 43 2.63 -0.25 0.23
CA ILE A 43 1.77 -1.44 0.18
C ILE A 43 0.34 -1.05 -0.20
N CYS A 44 -0.22 0.02 0.38
CA CYS A 44 -1.55 0.50 0.01
C CYS A 44 -1.65 0.91 -1.47
N VAL A 45 -0.64 1.58 -2.02
CA VAL A 45 -0.58 1.93 -3.45
C VAL A 45 -0.52 0.66 -4.30
N SER A 46 0.33 -0.29 -3.96
CA SER A 46 0.43 -1.58 -4.64
C SER A 46 -0.91 -2.34 -4.62
N LEU A 47 -1.59 -2.40 -3.47
CA LEU A 47 -2.93 -2.98 -3.34
C LEU A 47 -3.99 -2.25 -4.18
N PHE A 48 -3.92 -0.92 -4.29
CA PHE A 48 -4.80 -0.16 -5.16
C PHE A 48 -4.60 -0.53 -6.63
N PHE A 49 -3.35 -0.69 -7.09
CA PHE A 49 -3.07 -1.13 -8.46
C PHE A 49 -3.54 -2.56 -8.72
N ILE A 50 -3.43 -3.45 -7.73
CA ILE A 50 -3.98 -4.80 -7.80
C ILE A 50 -5.51 -4.75 -7.95
N ALA A 51 -6.20 -3.97 -7.12
CA ALA A 51 -7.65 -3.85 -7.17
C ALA A 51 -8.13 -3.23 -8.49
N LYS A 52 -7.42 -2.23 -9.01
CA LYS A 52 -7.77 -1.53 -10.25
C LYS A 52 -7.54 -2.37 -11.50
N ASN A 53 -6.43 -3.11 -11.56
CA ASN A 53 -6.02 -3.82 -12.79
C ASN A 53 -6.32 -5.32 -12.75
N GLY A 54 -6.61 -5.87 -11.58
CA GLY A 54 -6.75 -7.30 -11.34
C GLY A 54 -5.43 -8.05 -11.48
N ILE A 55 -5.41 -9.30 -11.01
CA ILE A 55 -4.29 -10.23 -11.21
C ILE A 55 -4.83 -11.44 -11.95
N LYS A 56 -4.19 -11.81 -13.07
CA LYS A 56 -4.49 -13.04 -13.78
C LYS A 56 -3.38 -14.05 -13.56
N LYS A 57 -3.74 -15.29 -13.25
CA LYS A 57 -2.78 -16.39 -13.08
C LYS A 57 -1.94 -16.61 -14.35
N SER A 58 -2.53 -16.41 -15.53
CA SER A 58 -1.83 -16.49 -16.82
C SER A 58 -0.65 -15.52 -16.93
N ASP A 59 -0.75 -14.35 -16.32
CA ASP A 59 0.28 -13.32 -16.37
C ASP A 59 1.50 -13.69 -15.51
N LEU A 60 1.37 -14.63 -14.56
CA LEU A 60 2.43 -15.07 -13.64
C LEU A 60 3.14 -16.35 -14.13
N THR A 61 3.04 -16.66 -15.42
CA THR A 61 3.72 -17.82 -16.02
C THR A 61 5.22 -17.54 -16.15
N SER A 62 6.06 -18.58 -16.01
CA SER A 62 7.52 -18.48 -16.12
C SER A 62 7.97 -17.79 -17.42
N ASP A 63 7.33 -18.11 -18.55
CA ASP A 63 7.60 -17.45 -19.84
C ASP A 63 7.31 -15.94 -19.78
N ASN A 64 6.11 -15.55 -19.35
CA ASN A 64 5.73 -14.14 -19.29
C ASN A 64 6.62 -13.34 -18.33
N ILE A 65 7.07 -13.93 -17.23
CA ILE A 65 8.02 -13.30 -16.30
C ILE A 65 9.39 -13.13 -16.95
N LYS A 66 9.91 -14.18 -17.62
CA LYS A 66 11.20 -14.14 -18.31
C LYS A 66 11.23 -13.14 -19.46
N HIS A 67 10.12 -12.99 -20.17
CA HIS A 67 9.98 -12.05 -21.29
C HIS A 67 9.46 -10.67 -20.85
N MET A 68 9.28 -10.43 -19.54
CA MET A 68 8.75 -9.19 -18.98
C MET A 68 7.36 -8.78 -19.53
N GLU A 69 6.56 -9.75 -19.96
CA GLU A 69 5.19 -9.55 -20.47
C GLU A 69 4.13 -9.55 -19.35
N ILE A 70 4.54 -9.11 -18.16
CA ILE A 70 3.70 -9.07 -16.96
C ILE A 70 2.86 -7.79 -16.92
N LYS A 71 1.57 -7.93 -16.59
CA LYS A 71 0.66 -6.79 -16.50
C LYS A 71 0.83 -6.01 -15.20
N TYR A 72 0.39 -4.74 -15.21
CA TYR A 72 0.51 -3.81 -14.07
C TYR A 72 -0.03 -4.37 -12.74
N GLY A 73 -1.12 -5.14 -12.74
CA GLY A 73 -1.63 -5.74 -11.50
C GLY A 73 -0.71 -6.83 -10.94
N SER A 74 -0.12 -7.65 -11.81
CA SER A 74 0.88 -8.66 -11.43
C SER A 74 2.20 -8.02 -11.00
N VAL A 75 2.62 -6.93 -11.65
CA VAL A 75 3.77 -6.12 -11.23
C VAL A 75 3.53 -5.54 -9.83
N ALA A 76 2.35 -4.97 -9.59
CA ALA A 76 1.97 -4.44 -8.29
C ALA A 76 1.91 -5.52 -7.20
N LEU A 77 1.57 -6.77 -7.55
CA LEU A 77 1.68 -7.91 -6.63
C LEU A 77 3.13 -8.15 -6.19
N PHE A 78 4.09 -8.12 -7.12
CA PHE A 78 5.51 -8.27 -6.75
C PHE A 78 5.97 -7.16 -5.80
N TYR A 79 5.60 -5.90 -6.09
CA TYR A 79 5.91 -4.78 -5.19
C TYR A 79 5.28 -4.95 -3.82
N ALA A 80 3.99 -5.29 -3.74
CA ALA A 80 3.30 -5.51 -2.46
C ALA A 80 3.99 -6.59 -1.61
N VAL A 81 4.45 -7.68 -2.23
CA VAL A 81 5.17 -8.76 -1.54
C VAL A 81 6.52 -8.29 -1.02
N ILE A 82 7.33 -7.65 -1.87
CA ILE A 82 8.67 -7.15 -1.50
C ILE A 82 8.56 -6.11 -0.38
N GLU A 83 7.65 -5.14 -0.52
CA GLU A 83 7.41 -4.10 0.47
C GLU A 83 6.96 -4.68 1.82
N SER A 84 6.10 -5.71 1.79
CA SER A 84 5.66 -6.41 3.00
C SER A 84 6.81 -7.13 3.69
N ILE A 85 7.68 -7.82 2.94
CA ILE A 85 8.86 -8.50 3.48
C ILE A 85 9.82 -7.48 4.12
N LEU A 86 10.09 -6.37 3.44
CA LEU A 86 10.99 -5.32 3.94
C LEU A 86 10.43 -4.67 5.21
N LEU A 87 9.13 -4.40 5.27
CA LEU A 87 8.47 -3.88 6.46
C LEU A 87 8.63 -4.84 7.65
N VAL A 88 8.34 -6.13 7.45
CA VAL A 88 8.48 -7.16 8.49
C VAL A 88 9.94 -7.29 8.95
N LEU A 89 10.89 -7.29 8.02
CA LEU A 89 12.33 -7.35 8.31
C LEU A 89 12.77 -6.14 9.14
N LEU A 90 12.32 -4.93 8.77
CA LEU A 90 12.63 -3.70 9.51
C LEU A 90 12.07 -3.73 10.93
N ILE A 91 10.85 -4.21 11.11
CA ILE A 91 10.25 -4.38 12.44
C ILE A 91 11.02 -5.42 13.26
N TYR A 92 11.43 -6.53 12.63
CA TYR A 92 12.20 -7.58 13.28
C TYR A 92 13.58 -7.09 13.74
N LEU A 93 14.31 -6.36 12.89
CA LEU A 93 15.64 -5.83 13.20
C LEU A 93 15.66 -4.76 14.29
N ARG A 94 14.51 -4.16 14.63
CA ARG A 94 14.39 -3.15 15.70
C ARG A 94 13.95 -3.73 17.05
N LYS A 95 13.56 -5.00 17.10
CA LYS A 95 13.37 -5.73 18.35
C LYS A 95 14.71 -6.25 18.86
#